data_AF-A0A7T7HA05-F1
#
_entry.id   AF-A0A7T7HA05-F1
#
_cell.length_a   1.000
_cell.length_b   1.000
_cell.length_c   1.000
_cell.angle_alpha   90.00
_cell.angle_beta   90.00
_cell.angle_gamma   90.00
#
_symmetry.space_group_name_H-M   'P 1'
#
loop_
_entity.id
_entity.type
_entity.pdbx_description
1 polymer ?
#
loop_
_entity_poly.entity_id
_entity_poly.type
_entity_poly.pdbx_seq_one_letter_code
_entity_poly.pdbx_strand_id
1 'polypeptide(L)'
;MKNIITILILCLTISCTNTNGNTKSLKLIDSEQISDDEFPDGEYCAEIEYYNPNTGTHATYTLPVEVENGELVKILWNNGGWLDESHFMPPDISDGTASFVSDQGYEYTIRLLEQGSNCSSTYHNSERNQNNNSYIPEEEEEENDY
;
A
#
# COMPACT_ATOMS: atom_id res chain seq x y z
N MET A 1 38.71 -63.36 22.67
CA MET A 1 38.65 -62.75 21.33
C MET A 1 37.62 -61.64 21.36
N LYS A 2 38.02 -60.42 20.94
CA LYS A 2 37.23 -59.24 20.54
C LYS A 2 36.27 -58.64 21.59
N ASN A 3 36.43 -57.39 22.06
CA ASN A 3 36.29 -56.10 21.35
C ASN A 3 34.84 -55.95 20.84
N ILE A 4 34.04 -54.89 21.05
CA ILE A 4 34.28 -53.46 21.28
C ILE A 4 32.92 -52.79 21.64
N ILE A 5 33.01 -51.65 22.33
CA ILE A 5 32.01 -50.64 22.67
C ILE A 5 31.40 -49.95 21.44
N THR A 6 30.10 -49.60 21.40
CA THR A 6 29.68 -48.26 20.90
C THR A 6 28.28 -47.84 21.37
N ILE A 7 28.22 -46.61 21.89
CA ILE A 7 27.07 -45.81 22.31
C ILE A 7 26.39 -45.19 21.08
N LEU A 8 25.05 -45.15 21.04
CA LEU A 8 24.34 -44.01 20.44
C LEU A 8 22.95 -43.85 21.07
N ILE A 9 22.85 -42.84 21.93
CA ILE A 9 21.62 -42.27 22.44
C ILE A 9 20.89 -41.64 21.25
N LEU A 10 19.76 -42.20 20.84
CA LEU A 10 18.83 -41.55 19.94
C LEU A 10 17.68 -41.00 20.79
N CYS A 11 17.62 -39.67 20.87
CA CYS A 11 16.57 -38.93 21.52
C CYS A 11 15.19 -39.39 21.06
N LEU A 12 14.34 -39.70 22.04
CA LEU A 12 12.89 -39.82 21.89
C LEU A 12 12.33 -38.45 21.51
N THR A 13 11.85 -38.30 20.28
CA THR A 13 10.82 -37.31 19.96
C THR A 13 9.50 -38.06 19.75
N ILE A 14 8.59 -37.76 20.67
CA ILE A 14 7.31 -38.40 20.90
C ILE A 14 6.24 -37.73 20.02
N SER A 15 5.44 -38.56 19.35
CA SER A 15 4.02 -38.37 18.95
C SER A 15 3.68 -37.28 17.91
N CYS A 16 2.63 -37.41 17.10
CA CYS A 16 1.46 -38.28 17.13
C CYS A 16 0.97 -38.61 15.72
N THR A 17 0.24 -39.71 15.62
CA THR A 17 -0.34 -40.34 14.43
C THR A 17 -1.57 -39.60 13.89
N ASN A 18 -1.68 -39.52 12.56
CA ASN A 18 -2.89 -39.11 11.83
C ASN A 18 -4.14 -39.84 12.34
N THR A 19 -5.11 -39.08 12.85
CA THR A 19 -6.47 -39.55 13.08
C THR A 19 -7.43 -38.65 12.31
N ASN A 20 -8.06 -39.23 11.29
CA ASN A 20 -9.18 -38.65 10.55
C ASN A 20 -10.34 -38.37 11.52
N GLY A 21 -10.46 -37.12 11.96
CA GLY A 21 -11.60 -36.59 12.69
C GLY A 21 -12.43 -35.72 11.77
N ASN A 22 -13.48 -36.28 11.17
CA ASN A 22 -14.50 -35.50 10.47
C ASN A 22 -15.45 -34.89 11.52
N THR A 23 -15.00 -33.85 12.20
CA THR A 23 -15.84 -33.07 13.12
C THR A 23 -16.46 -31.91 12.35
N LYS A 24 -17.69 -32.13 11.88
CA LYS A 24 -18.64 -31.05 11.56
C LYS A 24 -18.87 -30.24 12.85
N SER A 25 -18.18 -29.11 12.99
CA SER A 25 -18.64 -28.05 13.89
C SER A 25 -19.62 -27.18 13.11
N LEU A 26 -20.88 -27.22 13.52
CA LEU A 26 -22.00 -26.54 12.89
C LEU A 26 -22.12 -25.11 13.43
N LYS A 27 -22.01 -24.16 12.49
CA LYS A 27 -22.60 -22.81 12.42
C LYS A 27 -22.51 -21.92 13.66
N LEU A 28 -21.59 -20.95 13.58
CA LEU A 28 -22.01 -19.55 13.69
C LEU A 28 -21.97 -18.99 12.28
N ILE A 29 -23.14 -18.65 11.74
CA ILE A 29 -23.22 -17.71 10.64
C ILE A 29 -22.93 -16.39 11.31
N ASP A 30 -21.67 -16.00 11.37
CA ASP A 30 -21.40 -14.59 11.17
C ASP A 30 -21.18 -14.47 9.68
N SER A 31 -22.20 -13.98 9.00
CA SER A 31 -22.02 -13.48 7.65
C SER A 31 -21.24 -12.18 7.78
N GLU A 32 -19.96 -12.27 8.14
CA GLU A 32 -18.98 -11.31 7.66
C GLU A 32 -19.08 -11.43 6.15
N GLN A 33 -19.78 -10.46 5.56
CA GLN A 33 -19.52 -10.04 4.21
C GLN A 33 -18.03 -9.72 4.21
N ILE A 34 -17.19 -10.70 3.89
CA ILE A 34 -15.81 -10.43 3.51
C ILE A 34 -15.98 -9.59 2.25
N SER A 35 -15.95 -8.27 2.41
CA SER A 35 -15.76 -7.36 1.30
C SER A 35 -14.41 -7.74 0.72
N ASP A 36 -14.42 -8.35 -0.45
CA ASP A 36 -13.23 -8.71 -1.24
C ASP A 36 -12.39 -7.46 -1.64
N ASP A 37 -12.70 -6.29 -1.07
CA ASP A 37 -12.18 -4.98 -1.46
C ASP A 37 -11.40 -4.28 -0.33
N GLU A 38 -11.15 -4.92 0.82
CA GLU A 38 -10.35 -4.32 1.90
C GLU A 38 -8.85 -4.51 1.65
N PHE A 39 -8.10 -3.41 1.70
CA PHE A 39 -6.63 -3.46 1.61
C PHE A 39 -6.05 -4.13 2.88
N PRO A 40 -5.29 -5.24 2.75
CA PRO A 40 -4.70 -5.90 3.90
C PRO A 40 -3.58 -5.06 4.51
N ASP A 41 -3.27 -5.32 5.78
CA ASP A 41 -2.15 -4.69 6.48
C ASP A 41 -0.83 -4.76 5.68
N GLY A 42 -0.09 -3.66 5.69
CA GLY A 42 1.23 -3.59 5.09
C GLY A 42 1.59 -2.22 4.53
N GLU A 43 2.71 -2.19 3.82
CA GLU A 43 3.19 -0.99 3.14
C GLU A 43 2.61 -0.88 1.73
N TYR A 44 2.28 0.33 1.31
CA TYR A 44 1.78 0.66 -0.02
C TYR A 44 2.44 1.91 -0.55
N CYS A 45 2.64 1.98 -1.86
CA CYS A 45 2.82 3.26 -2.51
C CYS A 45 1.47 3.95 -2.63
N ALA A 46 1.43 5.22 -2.27
CA ALA A 46 0.23 6.04 -2.34
C ALA A 46 0.51 7.37 -3.02
N GLU A 47 -0.49 7.87 -3.75
CA GLU A 47 -0.55 9.27 -4.15
C GLU A 47 -1.05 10.11 -2.97
N ILE A 48 -0.34 11.18 -2.67
CA ILE A 48 -0.60 12.05 -1.52
C ILE A 48 -0.76 13.47 -2.02
N GLU A 49 -1.97 13.98 -1.98
CA GLU A 49 -2.26 15.39 -2.18
C GLU A 49 -2.16 16.13 -0.85
N TYR A 50 -1.32 17.16 -0.81
CA TYR A 50 -1.08 18.02 0.32
C TYR A 50 -1.62 19.43 0.04
N TYR A 51 -2.29 20.04 1.01
CA TYR A 51 -2.69 21.44 0.98
C TYR A 51 -2.40 22.16 2.30
N ASN A 52 -1.81 23.35 2.19
CA ASN A 52 -1.59 24.26 3.32
C ASN A 52 -2.58 25.43 3.24
N PRO A 53 -3.62 25.47 4.09
CA PRO A 53 -4.63 26.53 4.04
C PRO A 53 -4.08 27.92 4.42
N ASN A 54 -2.98 27.98 5.16
CA ASN A 54 -2.39 29.25 5.61
C ASN A 54 -1.67 30.00 4.47
N THR A 55 -1.11 29.26 3.50
CA THR A 55 -0.35 29.81 2.37
C THR A 55 -1.03 29.60 1.02
N GLY A 56 -2.03 28.72 0.95
CA GLY A 56 -2.68 28.30 -0.29
C GLY A 56 -1.81 27.37 -1.16
N THR A 57 -0.70 26.85 -0.64
CA THR A 57 0.20 25.98 -1.41
C THR A 57 -0.32 24.54 -1.43
N HIS A 58 -0.15 23.87 -2.58
CA HIS A 58 -0.48 22.46 -2.74
C HIS A 58 0.68 21.70 -3.41
N ALA A 59 0.74 20.39 -3.17
CA ALA A 59 1.70 19.50 -3.82
C ALA A 59 1.13 18.07 -3.89
N THR A 60 1.62 17.29 -4.85
CA THR A 60 1.31 15.86 -4.96
C THR A 60 2.59 15.06 -4.86
N TYR A 61 2.58 13.99 -4.07
CA TYR A 61 3.70 13.09 -3.86
C TYR A 61 3.30 11.65 -4.14
N THR A 62 4.27 10.82 -4.49
CA THR A 62 4.12 9.35 -4.43
C THR A 62 5.07 8.83 -3.37
N LEU A 63 4.53 8.35 -2.26
CA LEU A 63 5.30 7.99 -1.05
C LEU A 63 4.82 6.65 -0.48
N PRO A 64 5.69 5.94 0.27
CA PRO A 64 5.27 4.79 1.05
C PRO A 64 4.36 5.20 2.20
N VAL A 65 3.31 4.42 2.42
CA VAL A 65 2.39 4.52 3.55
C VAL A 65 2.22 3.16 4.20
N GLU A 66 1.83 3.13 5.47
CA GLU A 66 1.54 1.91 6.23
C GLU A 66 0.05 1.87 6.59
N VAL A 67 -0.58 0.73 6.31
CA VAL A 67 -1.97 0.42 6.64
C VAL A 67 -2.00 -0.67 7.69
N GLU A 68 -2.76 -0.47 8.76
CA GLU A 68 -3.01 -1.45 9.81
C GLU A 68 -4.49 -1.45 10.20
N ASN A 69 -5.13 -2.62 10.22
CA ASN A 69 -6.55 -2.80 10.55
C ASN A 69 -7.50 -1.87 9.77
N GLY A 70 -7.22 -1.67 8.48
CA GLY A 70 -8.00 -0.80 7.59
C GLY A 70 -7.74 0.70 7.79
N GLU A 71 -6.80 1.09 8.67
CA GLU A 71 -6.48 2.49 8.95
C GLU A 71 -5.12 2.88 8.38
N LEU A 72 -5.00 4.12 7.91
CA LEU A 72 -3.71 4.72 7.57
C LEU A 72 -2.98 5.11 8.87
N VAL A 73 -1.84 4.49 9.15
CA VAL A 73 -1.10 4.74 10.41
C VAL A 73 0.20 5.53 10.21
N LYS A 74 0.76 5.54 8.98
CA LYS A 74 2.04 6.21 8.71
C LYS A 74 2.21 6.64 7.25
N ILE A 75 2.86 7.79 7.06
CA ILE A 75 3.39 8.28 5.77
C ILE A 75 4.91 8.45 5.91
N LEU A 76 5.70 7.86 5.02
CA LEU A 76 7.16 7.95 5.03
C LEU A 76 7.65 9.00 4.01
N TRP A 77 8.39 10.01 4.46
CA TRP A 77 8.95 11.05 3.60
C TRP A 77 10.33 10.67 3.07
N ASN A 78 10.62 11.03 1.82
CA ASN A 78 11.90 10.74 1.16
C ASN A 78 13.13 11.35 1.85
N ASN A 79 12.95 12.34 2.73
CA ASN A 79 14.01 12.95 3.53
C ASN A 79 14.29 12.19 4.85
N GLY A 80 13.68 11.02 5.06
CA GLY A 80 13.87 10.19 6.25
C GLY A 80 13.00 10.60 7.45
N GLY A 81 12.03 11.52 7.26
CA GLY A 81 10.98 11.81 8.23
C GLY A 81 9.74 10.95 8.02
N TRP A 82 8.79 11.02 8.95
CA TRP A 82 7.48 10.38 8.81
C TRP A 82 6.40 11.24 9.44
N LEU A 83 5.16 11.02 9.00
CA LEU A 83 3.96 11.48 9.66
C LEU A 83 3.24 10.24 10.17
N ASP A 84 2.90 10.18 11.46
CA ASP A 84 2.21 9.05 12.08
C ASP A 84 1.06 9.53 12.97
N GLU A 85 0.47 8.62 13.73
CA GLU A 85 -0.67 8.86 14.63
C GLU A 85 -0.42 9.93 15.71
N SER A 86 0.85 10.31 15.97
CA SER A 86 1.15 11.44 16.84
C SER A 86 0.83 12.80 16.21
N HIS A 87 0.67 12.83 14.88
CA HIS A 87 0.42 14.02 14.07
C HIS A 87 -0.94 14.04 13.38
N PHE A 88 -1.67 12.92 13.34
CA PHE A 88 -3.04 12.87 12.81
C PHE A 88 -3.85 11.75 13.46
N MET A 89 -5.18 11.86 13.39
CA MET A 89 -6.07 10.76 13.78
C MET A 89 -6.14 9.76 12.63
N PRO A 90 -5.80 8.47 12.83
CA PRO A 90 -5.85 7.46 11.78
C PRO A 90 -7.22 7.44 11.07
N PRO A 91 -7.28 7.74 9.75
CA PRO A 91 -8.50 7.60 8.99
C PRO A 91 -8.64 6.16 8.47
N ASP A 92 -9.88 5.71 8.35
CA ASP A 92 -10.24 4.53 7.56
C ASP A 92 -9.78 4.74 6.10
N ILE A 93 -9.05 3.76 5.58
CA ILE A 93 -8.54 3.69 4.21
C ILE A 93 -8.83 2.31 3.59
N SER A 94 -9.75 1.55 4.19
CA SER A 94 -10.12 0.21 3.72
C SER A 94 -10.59 0.17 2.26
N ASP A 95 -11.16 1.28 1.74
CA ASP A 95 -11.58 1.44 0.34
C ASP A 95 -10.46 1.97 -0.59
N GLY A 96 -9.26 2.19 -0.06
CA GLY A 96 -8.08 2.70 -0.77
C GLY A 96 -7.96 4.21 -0.85
N THR A 97 -8.90 4.98 -0.28
CA THR A 97 -8.84 6.45 -0.24
C THR A 97 -9.12 6.99 1.15
N ALA A 98 -8.34 7.95 1.61
CA ALA A 98 -8.59 8.61 2.89
C ALA A 98 -8.23 10.09 2.85
N SER A 99 -8.88 10.89 3.67
CA SER A 99 -8.51 12.29 3.88
C SER A 99 -8.44 12.60 5.37
N PHE A 100 -7.47 13.41 5.76
CA PHE A 100 -7.31 13.84 7.16
C PHE A 100 -6.67 15.23 7.25
N VAL A 101 -6.75 15.81 8.44
CA VAL A 101 -6.08 17.07 8.79
C VAL A 101 -5.05 16.78 9.86
N SER A 102 -3.81 17.22 9.66
CA SER A 102 -2.76 17.06 10.68
C SER A 102 -2.96 17.99 11.88
N ASP A 103 -2.23 17.74 12.95
CA ASP A 103 -2.11 18.59 14.14
C ASP A 103 -1.63 20.03 13.84
N GLN A 104 -0.97 20.23 12.70
CA GLN A 104 -0.55 21.54 12.18
C GLN A 104 -1.60 22.22 11.30
N GLY A 105 -2.73 21.56 11.03
CA GLY A 105 -3.81 22.10 10.20
C GLY A 105 -3.55 21.99 8.69
N TYR A 106 -2.68 21.07 8.26
CA TYR A 106 -2.53 20.77 6.83
C TYR A 106 -3.49 19.67 6.41
N GLU A 107 -4.01 19.79 5.20
CA GLU A 107 -4.99 18.86 4.64
C GLU A 107 -4.28 17.85 3.74
N TYR A 108 -4.63 16.57 3.91
CA TYR A 108 -4.07 15.47 3.14
C TYR A 108 -5.19 14.64 2.51
N THR A 109 -5.01 14.23 1.26
CA THR A 109 -5.80 13.18 0.62
C THR A 109 -4.87 12.11 0.08
N ILE A 110 -5.15 10.86 0.43
CA ILE A 110 -4.32 9.69 0.19
C ILE A 110 -5.09 8.74 -0.70
N ARG A 111 -4.42 8.21 -1.73
CA ARG A 111 -4.95 7.18 -2.60
C ARG A 111 -3.92 6.06 -2.74
N LEU A 112 -4.26 4.87 -2.27
CA LEU A 112 -3.41 3.69 -2.38
C LEU A 112 -3.23 3.31 -3.87
N LEU A 113 -2.01 2.91 -4.23
CA LEU A 113 -1.64 2.47 -5.56
C LEU A 113 -1.29 0.97 -5.54
N GLU A 114 -0.03 0.64 -5.31
CA GLU A 114 0.50 -0.72 -5.31
C GLU A 114 1.11 -1.08 -3.97
N GLN A 115 1.06 -2.37 -3.60
CA GLN A 115 1.66 -2.85 -2.37
C GLN A 115 3.19 -2.83 -2.46
N GLY A 116 3.83 -2.35 -1.40
CA GLY A 116 5.27 -2.23 -1.25
C GLY A 116 5.72 -0.79 -0.93
N SER A 117 6.97 -0.64 -0.50
CA SER A 117 7.56 0.65 -0.11
C SER A 117 8.48 1.28 -1.16
N ASN A 118 8.73 0.59 -2.27
CA ASN A 118 9.58 1.10 -3.34
C ASN A 118 8.77 1.89 -4.37
N CYS A 119 8.46 3.13 -4.02
CA CYS A 119 7.67 4.02 -4.86
C CYS A 119 8.57 4.65 -5.94
N SER A 120 8.89 3.84 -6.96
CA SER A 120 9.58 4.33 -8.15
C SER A 120 8.62 5.19 -8.97
N SER A 121 9.09 6.36 -9.42
CA SER A 121 8.35 7.35 -10.21
C SER A 121 7.85 6.87 -11.58
N THR A 122 8.00 5.58 -11.90
CA THR A 122 7.52 4.94 -13.11
C THR A 122 5.99 4.79 -13.16
N TYR A 123 5.25 5.18 -12.11
CA TYR A 123 3.80 5.36 -12.14
C TYR A 123 3.36 6.61 -12.94
N HIS A 124 3.96 6.81 -14.13
CA HIS A 124 3.45 7.72 -15.14
C HIS A 124 2.92 6.88 -16.31
N ASN A 125 1.59 6.89 -16.48
CA ASN A 125 0.81 6.42 -17.64
C ASN A 125 0.33 4.96 -17.69
N SER A 126 -0.66 4.60 -16.88
CA SER A 126 -1.61 3.53 -17.27
C SER A 126 -3.08 3.97 -17.39
N GLU A 127 -3.44 5.25 -17.20
CA GLU A 127 -4.82 5.73 -17.44
C GLU A 127 -4.90 7.10 -18.14
N ARG A 128 -4.03 7.38 -19.12
CA ARG A 128 -4.25 8.49 -20.06
C ARG A 128 -4.02 8.08 -21.52
N ASN A 129 -4.91 7.25 -22.05
CA ASN A 129 -5.13 7.07 -23.49
C ASN A 129 -6.57 6.55 -23.64
N GLN A 130 -7.50 7.19 -24.34
CA GLN A 130 -7.40 7.86 -25.62
C GLN A 130 -8.33 9.07 -25.61
N ASN A 131 -7.83 10.24 -26.03
CA ASN A 131 -8.58 11.33 -26.68
C ASN A 131 -7.68 12.56 -26.66
N ASN A 132 -6.73 12.64 -27.60
CA ASN A 132 -6.26 13.92 -28.12
C ASN A 132 -5.73 13.68 -29.52
N ASN A 133 -6.63 13.95 -30.47
CA ASN A 133 -6.38 14.15 -31.88
C ASN A 133 -5.19 15.10 -32.06
N SER A 134 -4.10 14.59 -32.63
CA SER A 134 -2.91 15.37 -32.97
C SER A 134 -3.24 16.26 -34.16
N TYR A 135 -3.75 17.47 -33.89
CA TYR A 135 -3.80 18.53 -34.89
C TYR A 135 -2.38 19.07 -35.05
N ILE A 136 -1.78 18.84 -36.22
CA ILE A 136 -0.52 19.46 -36.64
C ILE A 136 -0.90 20.71 -37.43
N PRO A 137 -0.54 21.93 -36.99
CA PRO A 137 -0.67 23.12 -37.83
C PRO A 137 0.40 23.06 -38.94
N GLU A 138 -0.02 23.20 -40.19
CA GLU A 138 0.86 23.40 -41.34
C GLU A 138 1.49 24.80 -41.22
N GLU A 139 2.81 24.89 -41.12
CA GLU A 139 3.54 26.15 -41.26
C GLU A 139 3.59 26.50 -42.76
N GLU A 140 2.85 27.54 -43.16
CA GLU A 140 2.97 28.17 -44.47
C GLU A 140 4.27 29.01 -44.50
N GLU A 141 5.28 28.52 -45.23
CA GLU A 141 6.44 29.34 -45.61
C GLU A 141 6.06 30.20 -46.82
N GLU A 142 5.67 31.47 -46.58
CA GLU A 142 5.61 32.50 -47.62
C GLU A 142 6.98 33.17 -47.83
N GLU A 143 7.50 32.93 -49.04
CA GLU A 143 8.07 33.90 -49.99
C GLU A 143 9.39 34.63 -49.66
N ASN A 144 10.43 34.30 -50.45
CA ASN A 144 11.37 35.30 -50.95
C ASN A 144 11.65 34.98 -52.44
N ASP A 145 11.00 35.73 -53.33
CA ASP A 145 11.35 35.76 -54.76
C ASP A 145 12.58 36.67 -54.98
N TYR A 146 13.39 36.32 -55.98
CA TYR A 146 14.73 36.87 -56.28
C TYR A 146 14.73 38.29 -56.86
#